data_AF-A0A9P7WT62-F1
#
_entry.id   AF-A0A9P7WT62-F1
#
_cell.length_a   1.000
_cell.length_b   1.000
_cell.length_c   1.000
_cell.angle_alpha   90.00
_cell.angle_beta   90.00
_cell.angle_gamma   90.00
#
_symmetry.space_group_name_H-M   'P 1'
#
loop_
_entity.id
_entity.type
_entity.pdbx_description
1 polymer ?
#
loop_
_entity_poly.entity_id
_entity_poly.type
_entity_poly.pdbx_seq_one_letter_code
_entity_poly.pdbx_strand_id
1 'polypeptide(L)'
;MWNGRVVYQRHWHGFYKDMRSDWLRIAGMSGLLWLGSTTLLVSGVAVTPLLASIAFSGASAFVSLVLCHRHRDDVLATGPDISQYIMSVENYYHGLRPLSIVYVVPHTLAIYSGILITVALVTSTWQRASNFLEITLSFASIFIAALSILGTLAYFDAGLFFAVSRVLQSVMPPKAPPTSPIGPGDEGQGTET
;
A
#
# COMPACT_ATOMS: atom_id res chain seq x y z
N MET A 1 -0.02 26.80 19.18
CA MET A 1 0.10 25.99 17.93
C MET A 1 1.39 25.17 17.81
N TRP A 2 2.34 25.21 18.77
CA TRP A 2 3.63 24.49 18.67
C TRP A 2 3.53 22.98 18.95
N ASN A 3 2.70 22.56 19.92
CA ASN A 3 2.51 21.14 20.25
C ASN A 3 1.95 20.30 19.10
N GLY A 4 1.08 20.87 18.26
CA GLY A 4 0.57 20.18 17.07
C GLY A 4 1.70 19.77 16.12
N ARG A 5 2.65 20.67 15.84
CA ARG A 5 3.76 20.44 14.90
C ARG A 5 4.68 19.28 15.34
N VAL A 6 4.98 19.19 16.63
CA VAL A 6 5.85 18.12 17.17
C VAL A 6 5.17 16.75 17.07
N VAL A 7 3.86 16.68 17.34
CA VAL A 7 3.09 15.43 17.23
C VAL A 7 3.00 14.98 15.77
N TYR A 8 2.76 15.89 14.82
CA TYR A 8 2.75 15.55 13.39
C TYR A 8 4.10 15.03 12.91
N GLN A 9 5.21 15.64 13.32
CA GLN A 9 6.54 15.26 12.85
C GLN A 9 6.91 13.81 13.25
N ARG A 10 6.56 13.38 14.46
CA ARG A 10 6.85 12.02 14.95
C ARG A 10 6.05 10.95 14.22
N HIS A 11 4.75 11.19 14.01
CA HIS A 11 3.89 10.23 13.31
C HIS A 11 4.19 10.18 11.81
N TRP A 12 4.56 11.33 11.23
CA TRP A 12 4.90 11.42 9.81
C TRP A 12 6.12 10.58 9.46
N HIS A 13 7.19 10.62 10.26
CA HIS A 13 8.38 9.81 10.00
C HIS A 13 8.09 8.30 10.03
N GLY A 14 7.27 7.84 11.00
CA GLY A 14 6.86 6.45 11.08
C GLY A 14 6.04 6.03 9.86
N PHE A 15 4.99 6.79 9.56
CA PHE A 15 4.14 6.55 8.39
C PHE A 15 4.94 6.52 7.09
N TYR A 16 5.85 7.47 6.90
CA TYR A 16 6.64 7.59 5.68
C TYR A 16 7.63 6.44 5.49
N LYS A 17 8.28 6.01 6.59
CA LYS A 17 9.16 4.85 6.58
C LYS A 17 8.41 3.58 6.19
N ASP A 18 7.23 3.38 6.76
CA ASP A 18 6.35 2.25 6.43
C ASP A 18 5.94 2.31 4.94
N MET A 19 5.51 3.49 4.47
CA MET A 19 5.09 3.73 3.08
C MET A 19 6.21 3.45 2.06
N ARG A 20 7.44 3.88 2.36
CA ARG A 20 8.60 3.63 1.50
C ARG A 20 8.99 2.15 1.47
N SER A 21 8.93 1.48 2.61
CA SER A 21 9.14 0.02 2.68
C SER A 21 8.12 -0.69 1.79
N ASP A 22 6.86 -0.27 1.81
CA ASP A 22 5.81 -0.85 0.97
C ASP A 22 6.08 -0.63 -0.52
N TRP A 23 6.43 0.57 -0.94
CA TRP A 23 6.79 0.83 -2.34
C TRP A 23 7.99 0.01 -2.82
N LEU A 24 9.02 -0.15 -1.98
CA LEU A 24 10.18 -1.01 -2.31
C LEU A 24 9.77 -2.47 -2.47
N ARG A 25 8.88 -2.97 -1.60
CA ARG A 25 8.35 -4.33 -1.69
C ARG A 25 7.53 -4.53 -2.97
N ILE A 26 6.65 -3.59 -3.31
CA ILE A 26 5.85 -3.63 -4.55
C ILE A 26 6.76 -3.55 -5.78
N ALA A 27 7.77 -2.70 -5.76
CA ALA A 27 8.76 -2.62 -6.83
C ALA A 27 9.47 -3.97 -7.02
N GLY A 28 9.90 -4.62 -5.93
CA GLY A 28 10.49 -5.95 -5.97
C GLY A 28 9.55 -7.01 -6.53
N MET A 29 8.32 -7.08 -6.02
CA MET A 29 7.31 -8.04 -6.51
C MET A 29 6.95 -7.82 -7.98
N SER A 30 6.73 -6.56 -8.38
CA SER A 30 6.41 -6.20 -9.76
C SER A 30 7.61 -6.48 -10.68
N GLY A 31 8.83 -6.27 -10.21
CA GLY A 31 10.06 -6.65 -10.92
C GLY A 31 10.18 -8.16 -11.12
N LEU A 32 9.86 -8.97 -10.11
CA LEU A 32 9.81 -10.43 -10.24
C LEU A 32 8.73 -10.88 -11.23
N LEU A 33 7.54 -10.28 -11.18
CA LEU A 33 6.46 -10.55 -12.14
C LEU A 33 6.87 -10.17 -13.57
N TRP A 34 7.58 -9.05 -13.73
CA TRP A 34 8.10 -8.60 -15.01
C TRP A 34 9.15 -9.58 -15.58
N LEU A 35 10.08 -10.05 -14.74
CA LEU A 35 11.05 -11.09 -15.13
C LEU A 35 10.37 -12.43 -15.47
N GLY A 36 9.38 -12.84 -14.69
CA GLY A 36 8.59 -14.04 -14.98
C GLY A 36 7.82 -13.93 -16.31
N SER A 37 7.23 -12.77 -16.58
CA SER A 37 6.47 -12.55 -17.80
C SER A 37 7.37 -12.46 -19.04
N THR A 38 8.55 -11.84 -18.92
CA THR A 38 9.52 -11.76 -20.02
C THR A 38 10.15 -13.12 -20.34
N THR A 39 10.44 -13.94 -19.33
CA THR A 39 10.94 -15.31 -19.55
C THR A 39 9.91 -16.20 -20.26
N LEU A 40 8.62 -16.06 -19.92
CA LEU A 40 7.52 -16.73 -20.65
C LEU A 40 7.42 -16.25 -22.10
N LEU A 41 7.61 -14.96 -22.35
CA LEU A 41 7.59 -14.40 -23.70
C LEU A 41 8.74 -14.96 -24.55
N VAL A 42 9.95 -15.03 -23.99
CA VAL A 42 11.13 -15.61 -24.65
C VAL A 42 10.95 -17.10 -24.92
N SER A 43 10.17 -17.79 -24.09
CA SER A 43 9.80 -19.21 -24.29
C SER A 43 8.79 -19.43 -25.44
N GLY A 44 8.43 -18.39 -26.18
CA GLY A 44 7.54 -18.45 -27.34
C GLY A 44 6.06 -18.41 -27.00
N VAL A 45 5.67 -18.07 -25.76
CA VAL A 45 4.26 -17.90 -25.37
C VAL A 45 3.85 -16.45 -25.68
N ALA A 46 3.61 -16.16 -26.96
CA ALA A 46 3.22 -14.81 -27.40
C ALA A 46 1.69 -14.64 -27.37
N VAL A 47 1.12 -14.42 -26.19
CA VAL A 47 -0.30 -14.11 -26.00
C VAL A 47 -0.48 -12.64 -25.60
N THR A 48 -1.46 -11.95 -26.18
CA THR A 48 -1.81 -10.55 -25.86
C THR A 48 -1.88 -10.23 -24.36
N PRO A 49 -2.52 -11.06 -23.50
CA PRO A 49 -2.54 -10.81 -22.05
C PRO A 49 -1.16 -10.82 -21.40
N LEU A 50 -0.19 -11.56 -21.94
CA LEU A 50 1.18 -11.59 -21.42
C LEU A 50 1.90 -10.25 -21.66
N LEU A 51 1.77 -9.70 -22.87
CA LEU A 51 2.34 -8.39 -23.20
C LEU A 51 1.76 -7.28 -22.33
N ALA A 52 0.44 -7.33 -22.09
CA ALA A 52 -0.20 -6.42 -21.15
C ALA A 52 0.36 -6.59 -19.73
N SER A 53 0.51 -7.84 -19.24
CA SER A 53 1.12 -8.10 -17.92
C SER A 53 2.55 -7.54 -17.80
N ILE A 54 3.38 -7.69 -18.84
CA ILE A 54 4.73 -7.09 -18.90
C ILE A 54 4.65 -5.57 -18.77
N ALA A 55 3.77 -4.92 -19.52
CA ALA A 55 3.60 -3.47 -19.46
C ALA A 55 3.13 -2.99 -18.07
N PHE A 56 2.14 -3.67 -17.48
CA PHE A 56 1.60 -3.31 -16.17
C PHE A 56 2.58 -3.57 -15.03
N SER A 57 3.29 -4.70 -15.04
CA SER A 57 4.32 -5.01 -14.04
C SER A 57 5.53 -4.06 -14.15
N GLY A 58 5.96 -3.73 -15.38
CA GLY A 58 7.00 -2.74 -15.63
C GLY A 58 6.60 -1.34 -15.16
N ALA A 59 5.38 -0.90 -15.50
CA ALA A 59 4.85 0.40 -15.06
C ALA A 59 4.71 0.46 -13.52
N SER A 60 4.23 -0.62 -12.89
CA SER A 60 4.14 -0.73 -11.44
C SER A 60 5.50 -0.57 -10.76
N ALA A 61 6.51 -1.32 -11.24
CA ALA A 61 7.86 -1.25 -10.72
C ALA A 61 8.47 0.15 -10.91
N PHE A 62 8.29 0.74 -12.10
CA PHE A 62 8.79 2.07 -12.41
C PHE A 62 8.15 3.15 -11.54
N VAL A 63 6.81 3.19 -11.44
CA VAL A 63 6.09 4.15 -10.61
C VAL A 63 6.49 4.01 -9.14
N SER A 64 6.61 2.78 -8.63
CA SER A 64 7.05 2.52 -7.26
C SER A 64 8.46 3.07 -6.99
N LEU A 65 9.40 2.86 -7.92
CA LEU A 65 10.76 3.39 -7.80
C LEU A 65 10.82 4.91 -7.91
N VAL A 66 10.04 5.50 -8.81
CA VAL A 66 9.91 6.97 -8.94
C VAL A 66 9.36 7.56 -7.66
N LEU A 67 8.35 6.93 -7.06
CA LEU A 67 7.80 7.35 -5.77
C LEU A 67 8.84 7.24 -4.65
N CYS A 68 9.58 6.12 -4.56
CA CYS A 68 10.70 5.98 -3.62
C CYS A 68 11.79 7.05 -3.81
N HIS A 69 12.10 7.40 -5.06
CA HIS A 69 13.13 8.39 -5.37
C HIS A 69 12.69 9.81 -5.03
N ARG A 70 11.47 10.19 -5.42
CA ARG A 70 10.88 11.50 -5.14
C ARG A 70 10.72 11.73 -3.64
N HIS A 71 10.50 10.66 -2.89
CA HIS A 71 10.26 10.66 -1.46
C HIS A 71 11.50 10.15 -0.69
N ARG A 72 12.69 10.65 -1.03
CA ARG A 72 13.91 10.34 -0.26
C ARG A 72 13.94 11.11 1.06
N ASP A 73 14.47 10.49 2.12
CA ASP A 73 14.44 11.02 3.51
C ASP A 73 15.04 12.44 3.63
N ASP A 74 15.93 12.80 2.72
CA ASP A 74 16.64 14.10 2.71
C ASP A 74 15.72 15.28 2.36
N VAL A 75 14.59 15.05 1.70
CA VAL A 75 13.71 16.12 1.18
C VAL A 75 12.68 16.61 2.21
N LEU A 76 12.43 15.84 3.28
CA LEU A 76 11.35 16.11 4.26
C LEU A 76 11.84 16.11 5.72
N ALA A 77 13.12 16.42 5.95
CA ALA A 77 13.74 16.32 7.27
C ALA A 77 13.17 17.32 8.30
N THR A 78 12.67 18.48 7.85
CA THR A 78 12.16 19.52 8.76
C THR A 78 10.64 19.61 8.76
N GLY A 79 10.06 19.92 9.93
CA GLY A 79 8.63 20.18 10.11
C GLY A 79 8.03 21.22 9.14
N PRO A 80 8.68 22.37 8.85
CA PRO A 80 8.17 23.31 7.86
C PRO A 80 8.10 22.71 6.45
N ASP A 81 9.10 21.94 6.02
CA ASP A 81 9.11 21.29 4.69
C ASP A 81 7.94 20.32 4.54
N ILE A 82 7.64 19.54 5.59
CA ILE A 82 6.48 18.63 5.60
C ILE A 82 5.18 19.42 5.47
N SER A 83 5.03 20.53 6.20
CA SER A 83 3.82 21.35 6.11
C SER A 83 3.66 22.02 4.75
N GLN A 84 4.75 22.48 4.14
CA GLN A 84 4.75 23.06 2.80
C GLN A 84 4.44 22.00 1.74
N TYR A 85 4.97 20.79 1.90
CA TYR A 85 4.64 19.66 1.05
C TYR A 85 3.15 19.33 1.13
N ILE A 86 2.60 19.16 2.33
CA ILE A 86 1.16 18.88 2.52
C ILE A 86 0.32 19.98 1.88
N MET A 87 0.62 21.26 2.14
CA MET A 87 -0.08 22.38 1.51
C MET A 87 0.03 22.40 -0.02
N SER A 88 1.13 21.90 -0.59
CA SER A 88 1.31 21.84 -2.04
C SER A 88 0.51 20.72 -2.72
N VAL A 89 0.21 19.64 -1.99
CA VAL A 89 -0.51 18.47 -2.52
C VAL A 89 -1.98 18.47 -2.11
N GLU A 90 -2.33 19.17 -1.02
CA GLU A 90 -3.69 19.32 -0.55
C GLU A 90 -4.49 20.22 -1.51
N ASN A 91 -5.53 19.65 -2.12
CA ASN A 91 -6.44 20.41 -2.96
C ASN A 91 -7.58 20.96 -2.09
N TYR A 92 -7.85 22.26 -2.17
CA TYR A 92 -8.92 22.92 -1.39
C TYR A 92 -10.27 22.19 -1.46
N TYR A 93 -10.61 21.62 -2.63
CA TYR A 93 -11.88 20.95 -2.84
C TYR A 93 -11.88 19.45 -2.48
N HIS A 94 -10.72 18.80 -2.53
CA HIS A 94 -10.61 17.34 -2.44
C HIS A 94 -9.73 16.85 -1.29
N GLY A 95 -9.17 17.77 -0.50
CA GLY A 95 -8.23 17.49 0.58
C GLY A 95 -7.04 16.66 0.10
N LEU A 96 -6.76 15.58 0.83
CA LEU A 96 -5.65 14.64 0.58
C LEU A 96 -5.97 13.49 -0.39
N ARG A 97 -7.14 13.51 -1.03
CA ARG A 97 -7.54 12.49 -2.02
C ARG A 97 -6.55 12.28 -3.19
N PRO A 98 -5.91 13.31 -3.78
CA PRO A 98 -4.93 13.06 -4.85
C PRO A 98 -3.71 12.26 -4.35
N LEU A 99 -3.31 12.44 -3.09
CA LEU A 99 -2.21 11.68 -2.50
C LEU A 99 -2.55 10.19 -2.36
N SER A 100 -3.80 9.88 -1.95
CA SER A 100 -4.23 8.48 -1.83
C SER A 100 -4.36 7.79 -3.19
N ILE A 101 -4.76 8.52 -4.24
CA ILE A 101 -4.79 7.98 -5.61
C ILE A 101 -3.37 7.57 -6.02
N VAL A 102 -2.39 8.48 -5.91
CA VAL A 102 -0.99 8.22 -6.26
C VAL A 102 -0.43 7.02 -5.50
N TYR A 103 -0.80 6.87 -4.23
CA TYR A 103 -0.40 5.72 -3.41
C TYR A 103 -0.97 4.39 -3.90
N VAL A 104 -2.22 4.37 -4.36
CA VAL A 104 -2.92 3.15 -4.80
C VAL A 104 -2.52 2.71 -6.21
N VAL A 105 -2.03 3.62 -7.06
CA VAL A 105 -1.61 3.31 -8.45
C VAL A 105 -0.69 2.10 -8.55
N PRO A 106 0.51 2.05 -7.92
CA PRO A 106 1.43 0.92 -8.08
C PRO A 106 0.80 -0.40 -7.62
N HIS A 107 -0.01 -0.39 -6.56
CA HIS A 107 -0.73 -1.59 -6.11
C HIS A 107 -1.72 -2.10 -7.17
N THR A 108 -2.54 -1.21 -7.73
CA THR A 108 -3.52 -1.62 -8.75
C THR A 108 -2.83 -2.18 -9.98
N LEU A 109 -1.75 -1.54 -10.46
CA LEU A 109 -0.96 -2.02 -11.59
C LEU A 109 -0.37 -3.41 -11.30
N ALA A 110 0.17 -3.64 -10.10
CA ALA A 110 0.68 -4.95 -9.68
C ALA A 110 -0.42 -6.02 -9.69
N ILE A 111 -1.60 -5.74 -9.12
CA ILE A 111 -2.73 -6.68 -9.09
C ILE A 111 -3.20 -7.02 -10.50
N TYR A 112 -3.40 -6.01 -11.37
CA TYR A 112 -3.80 -6.24 -12.75
C TYR A 112 -2.75 -7.04 -13.53
N SER A 113 -1.45 -6.78 -13.30
CA SER A 113 -0.39 -7.58 -13.91
C SER A 113 -0.45 -9.05 -13.51
N GLY A 114 -0.76 -9.33 -12.23
CA GLY A 114 -1.01 -10.66 -11.69
C GLY A 114 -2.19 -11.36 -12.37
N ILE A 115 -3.35 -10.69 -12.43
CA ILE A 115 -4.53 -11.25 -13.09
C ILE A 115 -4.24 -11.58 -14.56
N LEU A 116 -3.56 -10.68 -15.27
CA LEU A 116 -3.23 -10.87 -16.68
C LEU A 116 -2.25 -12.02 -16.93
N ILE A 117 -1.25 -12.22 -16.05
CA ILE A 117 -0.35 -13.38 -16.20
C ILE A 117 -1.09 -14.69 -15.97
N THR A 118 -2.05 -14.75 -15.04
CA THR A 118 -2.89 -15.94 -14.84
C THR A 118 -3.76 -16.21 -16.06
N VAL A 119 -4.39 -15.19 -16.64
CA VAL A 119 -5.16 -15.33 -17.89
C VAL A 119 -4.26 -15.80 -19.03
N ALA A 120 -3.05 -15.23 -19.16
CA ALA A 120 -2.08 -15.64 -20.16
C ALA A 120 -1.68 -17.12 -20.01
N LEU A 121 -1.42 -17.57 -18.78
CA LEU A 121 -1.11 -18.97 -18.51
C LEU A 121 -2.28 -19.87 -18.90
N VAL A 122 -3.50 -19.62 -18.40
CA VAL A 122 -4.70 -20.42 -18.71
C VAL A 122 -4.97 -20.50 -20.21
N THR A 123 -4.83 -19.39 -20.95
CA THR A 123 -5.00 -19.41 -22.41
C THR A 123 -3.91 -20.23 -23.10
N SER A 124 -2.67 -20.15 -22.63
CA SER A 124 -1.56 -20.94 -23.18
C SER A 124 -1.69 -22.44 -22.90
N THR A 125 -2.21 -22.82 -21.72
CA THR A 125 -2.44 -24.24 -21.36
C THR A 125 -3.55 -24.84 -22.21
N TRP A 126 -4.62 -24.07 -22.42
CA TRP A 126 -5.75 -24.47 -23.26
C TRP A 126 -5.32 -24.75 -24.69
N GLN A 127 -4.44 -23.91 -25.25
CA GLN A 127 -3.92 -24.08 -26.61
C GLN A 127 -2.96 -25.29 -26.75
N ARG A 128 -2.26 -25.68 -25.68
CA ARG A 128 -1.25 -26.74 -25.67
C ARG A 128 -1.76 -28.08 -25.10
N ALA A 129 -3.07 -28.25 -24.96
CA ALA A 129 -3.69 -29.40 -24.29
C ALA A 129 -3.58 -30.75 -25.03
N SER A 130 -2.59 -30.94 -25.91
CA SER A 130 -2.39 -32.21 -26.63
C SER A 130 -1.68 -33.28 -25.79
N ASN A 131 -0.90 -32.90 -24.76
CA ASN A 131 -0.07 -33.82 -23.98
C ASN A 131 -0.36 -33.74 -22.46
N PHE A 132 -0.57 -34.88 -21.81
CA PHE A 132 -0.87 -34.96 -20.36
C PHE A 132 0.23 -34.38 -19.45
N LEU A 133 1.50 -34.54 -19.84
CA LEU A 133 2.65 -34.03 -19.09
C LEU A 133 2.72 -32.50 -19.15
N GLU A 134 2.43 -31.91 -20.31
CA GLU A 134 2.36 -30.45 -20.48
C GLU A 134 1.21 -29.87 -19.65
N ILE A 135 0.06 -30.56 -19.61
CA ILE A 135 -1.08 -30.18 -18.78
C ILE A 135 -0.67 -30.10 -17.29
N THR A 136 0.01 -31.12 -16.76
CA THR A 136 0.42 -31.16 -15.35
C THR A 136 1.40 -30.03 -14.98
N LEU A 137 2.42 -29.79 -15.81
CA LEU A 137 3.37 -28.67 -15.60
C LEU A 137 2.66 -27.31 -15.67
N SER A 138 1.68 -27.20 -16.55
CA SER A 138 0.94 -25.98 -16.75
C SER A 138 0.03 -25.65 -15.56
N PHE A 139 -0.61 -26.65 -14.94
CA PHE A 139 -1.35 -26.48 -13.69
C PHE A 139 -0.45 -26.02 -12.53
N ALA A 140 0.77 -26.56 -12.41
CA ALA A 140 1.73 -26.11 -11.41
C ALA A 140 2.09 -24.62 -11.60
N SER A 141 2.29 -24.18 -12.85
CA SER A 141 2.58 -22.77 -13.14
C SER A 141 1.40 -21.83 -12.82
N ILE A 142 0.16 -22.26 -13.12
CA ILE A 142 -1.05 -21.51 -12.78
C ILE A 142 -1.20 -21.42 -11.26
N PHE A 143 -0.91 -22.50 -10.53
CA PHE A 143 -0.99 -22.53 -9.08
C PHE A 143 0.02 -21.57 -8.43
N ILE A 144 1.26 -21.53 -8.93
CA ILE A 144 2.28 -20.57 -8.47
C ILE A 144 1.86 -19.12 -8.76
N ALA A 145 1.31 -18.86 -9.96
CA ALA A 145 0.79 -17.53 -10.32
C ALA A 145 -0.41 -17.13 -9.43
N ALA A 146 -1.32 -18.06 -9.14
CA ALA A 146 -2.45 -17.82 -8.24
C ALA A 146 -1.99 -17.56 -6.80
N LEU A 147 -1.00 -18.30 -6.30
CA LEU A 147 -0.41 -18.06 -4.97
C LEU A 147 0.26 -16.70 -4.86
N SER A 148 0.92 -16.23 -5.92
CA SER A 148 1.53 -14.90 -5.93
C SER A 148 0.47 -13.79 -5.92
N ILE A 149 -0.64 -13.94 -6.64
CA ILE A 149 -1.79 -13.03 -6.53
C ILE A 149 -2.39 -13.08 -5.13
N LEU A 150 -2.64 -14.27 -4.57
CA LEU A 150 -3.20 -14.43 -3.24
C LEU A 150 -2.29 -13.80 -2.18
N GLY A 151 -0.97 -13.94 -2.33
CA GLY A 151 0.03 -13.27 -1.50
C GLY A 151 -0.06 -11.74 -1.59
N THR A 152 -0.18 -11.18 -2.82
CA THR A 152 -0.37 -9.72 -2.98
C THR A 152 -1.68 -9.21 -2.38
N LEU A 153 -2.77 -9.98 -2.51
CA LEU A 153 -4.09 -9.62 -1.99
C LEU A 153 -4.13 -9.72 -0.46
N ALA A 154 -3.61 -10.80 0.12
CA ALA A 154 -3.51 -10.96 1.56
C ALA A 154 -2.61 -9.89 2.20
N TYR A 155 -1.52 -9.52 1.51
CA TYR A 155 -0.67 -8.40 1.92
C TYR A 155 -1.42 -7.07 1.87
N PHE A 156 -2.21 -6.83 0.81
CA PHE A 156 -3.00 -5.62 0.67
C PHE A 156 -4.07 -5.49 1.76
N ASP A 157 -4.78 -6.58 2.07
CA ASP A 157 -5.84 -6.56 3.08
C ASP A 157 -5.27 -6.30 4.48
N ALA A 158 -4.13 -6.93 4.81
CA ALA A 158 -3.41 -6.65 6.04
C ALA A 158 -2.89 -5.20 6.10
N GLY A 159 -2.25 -4.71 5.04
CA GLY A 159 -1.71 -3.35 4.98
C GLY A 159 -2.78 -2.27 5.06
N LEU A 160 -3.88 -2.43 4.33
CA LEU A 160 -5.02 -1.51 4.33
C LEU A 160 -5.70 -1.50 5.71
N PHE A 161 -5.95 -2.67 6.29
CA PHE A 161 -6.55 -2.78 7.62
C PHE A 161 -5.67 -2.13 8.71
N PHE A 162 -4.36 -2.36 8.66
CA PHE A 162 -3.42 -1.72 9.59
C PHE A 162 -3.35 -0.20 9.40
N ALA A 163 -3.32 0.29 8.15
CA ALA A 163 -3.29 1.71 7.85
C ALA A 163 -4.57 2.42 8.30
N VAL A 164 -5.74 1.85 8.00
CA VAL A 164 -7.04 2.39 8.39
C VAL A 164 -7.20 2.38 9.91
N SER A 165 -6.80 1.31 10.60
CA SER A 165 -6.90 1.24 12.07
C SER A 165 -6.02 2.28 12.75
N ARG A 166 -4.79 2.51 12.26
CA ARG A 166 -3.91 3.57 12.80
C ARG A 166 -4.47 4.97 12.56
N VAL A 167 -5.03 5.23 11.37
CA VAL A 167 -5.66 6.52 11.09
C VAL A 167 -6.86 6.73 12.02
N LEU A 168 -7.73 5.72 12.18
CA LEU A 168 -8.86 5.78 13.11
C LEU A 168 -8.42 6.01 14.57
N GLN A 169 -7.35 5.34 15.01
CA GLN A 169 -6.76 5.55 16.34
C GLN A 169 -6.17 6.96 16.52
N SER A 170 -5.67 7.58 15.44
CA SER A 170 -5.13 8.95 15.49
C SER A 170 -6.20 10.04 15.46
N VAL A 171 -7.37 9.74 14.86
CA VAL A 171 -8.49 10.69 14.72
C VAL A 171 -9.46 10.60 15.90
N MET A 172 -9.61 9.43 16.52
CA MET A 172 -10.44 9.32 17.72
C MET A 172 -9.72 9.94 18.92
N PRO A 173 -10.28 11.00 19.54
CA PRO A 173 -9.69 11.57 20.74
C PRO A 173 -9.61 10.47 21.81
N PRO A 174 -8.53 10.43 22.62
CA PRO A 174 -8.42 9.48 23.71
C PRO A 174 -9.67 9.58 24.55
N LYS A 175 -10.38 8.46 24.73
CA LYS A 175 -11.58 8.38 25.55
C LYS A 175 -11.24 9.02 26.90
N ALA A 176 -11.89 10.14 27.20
CA ALA A 176 -11.58 10.90 28.40
C ALA A 176 -11.62 9.94 29.60
N PRO A 177 -10.62 9.97 30.49
CA PRO A 177 -10.63 9.14 31.68
C PRO A 177 -11.95 9.37 32.40
N PRO A 178 -12.61 8.31 32.92
CA PRO A 178 -13.87 8.45 33.62
C PRO A 178 -13.65 9.47 34.73
N THR A 179 -14.31 10.62 34.62
CA THR A 179 -14.31 11.63 35.67
C THR A 179 -14.84 10.93 36.91
N SER A 180 -13.94 10.69 37.87
CA SER A 180 -14.31 10.23 39.19
C SER A 180 -15.46 11.12 39.66
N PRO A 181 -16.58 10.55 40.14
CA PRO A 181 -17.62 11.36 40.75
C PRO A 181 -16.95 12.18 41.85
N ILE A 182 -17.06 13.50 41.72
CA ILE A 182 -16.67 14.46 42.73
C ILE A 182 -17.53 14.09 43.95
N GLY A 183 -16.89 13.53 44.98
CA GLY A 183 -17.56 13.24 46.24
C GLY A 183 -18.14 14.54 46.79
N PRO A 184 -19.37 14.54 47.32
CA PRO A 184 -19.94 15.73 47.95
C PRO A 184 -19.02 16.16 49.08
N GLY A 185 -18.49 17.38 48.96
CA GLY A 185 -17.66 17.99 49.99
C GLY A 185 -18.46 18.17 51.27
N ASP A 186 -17.81 17.85 52.38
CA ASP A 186 -18.23 18.20 53.73
C ASP A 186 -18.60 19.69 53.81
N GLU A 187 -19.89 19.96 54.02
CA GLU A 187 -20.37 21.26 54.47
C GLU A 187 -19.79 21.53 55.87
N GLY A 188 -18.87 22.49 55.93
CA GLY A 188 -18.28 22.96 57.17
C GLY A 188 -19.33 23.55 58.12
N GLN A 189 -19.34 23.02 59.34
CA GLN A 189 -19.95 23.63 60.52
C GLN A 189 -19.31 25.01 60.77
N GLY A 190 -20.08 26.08 60.55
CA GLY A 190 -19.82 27.40 61.09
C GLY A 190 -20.57 27.58 62.42
N THR A 191 -19.86 27.49 63.53
CA THR A 191 -20.27 27.97 64.85
C THR A 191 -20.13 29.50 64.88
N GLU A 192 -21.25 30.22 65.02
CA GLU A 192 -21.26 31.61 65.48
C GLU A 192 -21.59 31.65 66.98
N THR A 193 -20.71 32.35 67.70
CA THR A 193 -20.75 32.76 69.10
C THR A 193 -21.76 33.86 69.38
#